data_AF-A0A351J290-F1
#
_entry.id   AF-A0A351J290-F1
#
_cell.length_a   1.000
_cell.length_b   1.000
_cell.length_c   1.000
_cell.angle_alpha   90.00
_cell.angle_beta   90.00
_cell.angle_gamma   90.00
#
_symmetry.space_group_name_H-M   'P 1'
#
loop_
_entity.id
_entity.type
_entity.pdbx_description
1 polymer ?
#
loop_
_entity_poly.entity_id
_entity_poly.type
_entity_poly.pdbx_seq_one_letter_code
_entity_poly.pdbx_strand_id
1 'polypeptide(L)'
;LTTAAAIRSELGKLFAACTDLGLYGDYYLQPYATGNGNLYFGANSGANPIGGGRGYVSGISGSATYTVTDDNTLKAALDQAVSGDIILVSGEVVIDLADFILAGDPEGFTGTKIPYQFTVPAGVTLMGLRGENGSGAILKTTSYVENMLYMKDGSRISGLVLMGPDL
;
A
#
# COMPACT_ATOMS: atom_id res chain seq x y z
N LEU A 1 24.35 21.39 5.60
CA LEU A 1 23.53 20.84 4.50
C LEU A 1 24.16 21.22 3.16
N THR A 2 25.18 20.49 2.70
CA THR A 2 25.92 20.85 1.46
C THR A 2 26.07 19.68 0.49
N THR A 3 25.63 18.47 0.86
CA THR A 3 25.64 17.29 0.00
C THR A 3 24.22 16.84 -0.29
N ALA A 4 23.98 16.26 -1.47
CA ALA A 4 22.67 15.73 -1.85
C ALA A 4 22.17 14.65 -0.88
N ALA A 5 23.08 13.85 -0.30
CA ALA A 5 22.75 12.85 0.72
C ALA A 5 22.27 13.49 2.03
N ALA A 6 22.96 14.53 2.51
CA ALA A 6 22.55 15.25 3.72
C ALA A 6 21.21 15.97 3.52
N ILE A 7 20.98 16.55 2.34
CA ILE A 7 19.70 17.18 1.99
C ILE A 7 18.57 16.14 1.99
N ARG A 8 18.76 14.98 1.34
CA ARG A 8 17.76 13.90 1.36
C ARG A 8 17.46 13.38 2.76
N SER A 9 18.47 13.23 3.61
CA SER A 9 18.29 12.78 4.99
C SER A 9 17.46 13.77 5.82
N GLU A 10 17.79 15.07 5.77
CA GLU A 10 17.02 16.09 6.51
C GLU A 10 15.60 16.28 5.94
N LEU A 11 15.42 16.17 4.62
CA LEU A 11 14.09 16.19 4.01
C LEU A 11 13.25 14.97 4.41
N GLY A 12 13.87 13.78 4.50
CA GLY A 12 13.24 12.57 5.00
C GLY A 12 12.79 12.71 6.47
N LYS A 13 13.65 13.28 7.34
CA LYS A 13 13.28 13.59 8.73
C LYS A 13 12.14 14.59 8.82
N LEU A 14 12.14 15.62 7.98
CA LEU A 14 11.05 16.60 7.91
C LEU A 14 9.74 15.94 7.49
N PHE A 15 9.76 15.10 6.44
CA PHE A 15 8.56 14.38 6.01
C PHE A 15 8.07 13.37 7.05
N ALA A 16 8.97 12.68 7.75
CA ALA A 16 8.61 11.83 8.89
C ALA A 16 7.95 12.63 10.03
N ALA A 17 8.46 13.83 10.34
CA ALA A 17 7.87 14.74 11.32
C ALA A 17 6.53 15.36 10.85
N CYS A 18 6.23 15.30 9.55
CA CYS A 18 4.97 15.75 8.96
C CYS A 18 3.94 14.64 8.77
N THR A 19 4.18 13.42 9.27
CA THR A 19 3.24 12.29 9.16
C THR A 19 1.86 12.59 9.74
N ASP A 20 1.79 13.42 10.79
CA ASP A 20 0.53 13.87 11.40
C ASP A 20 -0.20 14.98 10.61
N LEU A 21 0.45 15.58 9.60
CA LEU A 21 -0.16 16.64 8.77
C LEU A 21 -1.04 16.07 7.64
N GLY A 22 -1.16 14.74 7.52
CA GLY A 22 -1.90 14.11 6.42
C GLY A 22 -1.30 14.40 5.04
N LEU A 23 -0.02 14.78 4.99
CA LEU A 23 0.70 15.06 3.75
C LEU A 23 1.14 13.73 3.12
N TYR A 24 0.23 13.09 2.40
CA TYR A 24 0.52 11.87 1.65
C TYR A 24 1.22 12.21 0.34
N GLY A 25 2.32 11.51 0.04
CA GLY A 25 2.98 11.60 -1.25
C GLY A 25 2.00 11.22 -2.35
N ASP A 26 1.67 12.16 -3.23
CA ASP A 26 0.88 11.85 -4.41
C ASP A 26 1.81 11.35 -5.52
N TYR A 27 1.84 10.04 -5.71
CA TYR A 27 2.65 9.40 -6.76
C TYR A 27 2.24 9.86 -8.17
N TYR A 28 1.04 10.42 -8.36
CA TYR A 28 0.66 11.10 -9.60
C TYR A 28 1.63 12.24 -9.98
N LEU A 29 2.19 12.94 -8.99
CA LEU A 29 3.13 14.05 -9.18
C LEU A 29 4.60 13.60 -9.24
N GLN A 30 4.88 12.34 -8.93
CA GLN A 30 6.21 11.73 -9.00
C GLN A 30 6.19 10.50 -9.89
N PRO A 31 5.99 10.67 -11.22
CA PRO A 31 5.91 9.55 -12.13
C PRO A 31 7.24 8.80 -12.11
N TYR A 32 7.18 7.55 -11.64
CA TYR A 32 8.28 6.60 -11.69
C TYR A 32 7.73 5.36 -12.38
N ALA A 33 7.87 5.30 -13.69
CA ALA A 33 7.46 4.16 -14.49
C ALA A 33 8.69 3.51 -15.12
N THR A 34 8.96 2.24 -14.81
CA THR A 34 9.95 1.44 -15.53
C THR A 34 9.24 0.49 -16.47
N GLY A 35 9.75 0.37 -17.69
CA GLY A 35 9.18 -0.47 -18.74
C GLY A 35 10.08 -1.63 -19.08
N ASN A 36 9.53 -2.83 -19.26
CA ASN A 36 10.18 -3.91 -20.01
C ASN A 36 9.21 -4.38 -21.11
N GLY A 37 9.36 -3.83 -22.32
CA GLY A 37 8.39 -4.01 -23.41
C GLY A 37 7.07 -3.30 -23.12
N ASN A 38 5.95 -4.05 -23.10
CA ASN A 38 4.60 -3.54 -22.81
C ASN A 38 4.24 -3.53 -21.30
N LEU A 39 5.12 -4.02 -20.42
CA LEU A 39 4.92 -4.02 -18.98
C LEU A 39 5.46 -2.74 -18.37
N TYR A 40 4.59 -1.95 -17.74
CA TYR A 40 4.93 -0.73 -17.00
C TYR A 40 4.73 -0.95 -15.50
N PHE A 41 5.73 -0.61 -14.70
CA PHE A 41 5.69 -0.69 -13.24
C PHE A 41 5.80 0.70 -12.63
N GLY A 42 4.96 1.02 -11.64
CA GLY A 42 4.99 2.29 -10.89
C GLY A 42 3.96 3.30 -11.37
N ALA A 43 4.20 4.60 -11.16
CA ALA A 43 3.22 5.66 -11.40
C ALA A 43 3.47 6.42 -12.71
N ASN A 44 2.40 6.79 -13.42
CA ASN A 44 2.46 7.50 -14.71
C ASN A 44 1.26 8.47 -14.84
N SER A 45 1.51 9.73 -15.18
CA SER A 45 0.51 10.81 -15.29
C SER A 45 -0.19 10.93 -16.66
N GLY A 46 -0.24 9.85 -17.45
CA GLY A 46 -0.91 9.83 -18.77
C GLY A 46 -2.44 10.00 -18.71
N ALA A 47 -3.11 9.85 -19.87
CA ALA A 47 -4.55 10.11 -20.01
C ALA A 47 -5.45 9.26 -19.08
N ASN A 48 -4.99 8.06 -18.70
CA ASN A 48 -5.53 7.28 -17.58
C ASN A 48 -4.37 6.98 -16.64
N PRO A 49 -4.11 7.83 -15.64
CA PRO A 49 -2.87 7.80 -14.89
C PRO A 49 -2.73 6.54 -14.03
N ILE A 50 -1.59 5.86 -14.17
CA ILE A 50 -1.24 4.69 -13.36
C ILE A 50 -0.78 5.21 -11.99
N GLY A 51 -1.35 4.69 -10.90
CA GLY A 51 -1.14 5.22 -9.55
C GLY A 51 -2.21 6.20 -9.07
N GLY A 52 -3.23 6.48 -9.88
CA GLY A 52 -4.36 7.34 -9.52
C GLY A 52 -4.20 8.80 -9.96
N GLY A 53 -5.04 9.70 -9.42
CA GLY A 53 -5.02 11.13 -9.75
C GLY A 53 -6.12 11.56 -10.74
N ARG A 54 -6.09 12.83 -11.14
CA ARG A 54 -7.14 13.42 -11.99
C ARG A 54 -7.17 12.72 -13.35
N GLY A 55 -8.34 12.25 -13.75
CA GLY A 55 -8.53 11.52 -15.01
C GLY A 55 -8.33 10.01 -14.90
N TYR A 56 -8.05 9.48 -13.71
CA TYR A 56 -8.10 8.03 -13.47
C TYR A 56 -9.53 7.53 -13.66
N VAL A 57 -9.72 6.71 -14.69
CA VAL A 57 -11.05 6.18 -15.07
C VAL A 57 -11.23 4.72 -14.65
N SER A 58 -10.16 4.06 -14.23
CA SER A 58 -10.23 2.69 -13.74
C SER A 58 -10.74 2.65 -12.30
N GLY A 59 -11.82 3.35 -11.92
CA GLY A 59 -12.47 3.09 -10.63
C GLY A 59 -12.80 1.60 -10.48
N ILE A 60 -12.80 1.07 -9.26
CA ILE A 60 -13.25 -0.31 -9.05
C ILE A 60 -14.77 -0.29 -9.08
N SER A 61 -15.36 -0.99 -10.04
CA SER A 61 -16.81 -1.18 -10.15
C SER A 61 -17.22 -2.49 -9.49
N GLY A 62 -18.20 -2.46 -8.59
CA GLY A 62 -18.74 -3.65 -7.94
C GLY A 62 -19.12 -3.39 -6.47
N SER A 63 -19.82 -4.34 -5.86
CA SER A 63 -20.05 -4.35 -4.41
C SER A 63 -18.90 -5.06 -3.72
N ALA A 64 -18.46 -4.53 -2.58
CA ALA A 64 -17.45 -5.20 -1.76
C ALA A 64 -17.97 -6.57 -1.28
N THR A 65 -17.20 -7.64 -1.48
CA THR A 65 -17.46 -8.95 -0.86
C THR A 65 -17.17 -8.87 0.63
N TYR A 66 -16.09 -8.19 1.00
CA TYR A 66 -15.66 -7.98 2.38
C TYR A 66 -15.50 -6.49 2.65
N THR A 67 -15.97 -6.04 3.81
CA THR A 67 -15.71 -4.69 4.33
C THR A 67 -14.96 -4.82 5.65
N VAL A 68 -13.81 -4.15 5.75
CA VAL A 68 -12.88 -4.27 6.87
C VAL A 68 -12.47 -2.87 7.36
N THR A 69 -12.11 -2.77 8.63
CA THR A 69 -11.72 -1.49 9.28
C THR A 69 -10.49 -1.63 10.19
N ASP A 70 -9.98 -2.84 10.35
CA ASP A 70 -8.85 -3.17 11.22
C ASP A 70 -8.03 -4.31 10.61
N ASP A 71 -6.87 -4.56 11.22
CA ASP A 71 -5.86 -5.54 10.81
C ASP A 71 -6.37 -6.98 10.87
N ASN A 72 -7.14 -7.32 11.91
CA ASN A 72 -7.68 -8.65 12.13
C ASN A 72 -8.71 -9.03 11.06
N THR A 73 -9.67 -8.15 10.80
CA THR A 73 -10.69 -8.34 9.78
C THR A 73 -10.09 -8.29 8.37
N LEU A 74 -9.09 -7.43 8.14
CA LEU A 74 -8.32 -7.42 6.89
C LEU A 74 -7.60 -8.76 6.66
N LYS A 75 -6.91 -9.28 7.68
CA LYS A 75 -6.21 -10.56 7.59
C LYS A 75 -7.18 -11.70 7.30
N ALA A 76 -8.28 -11.77 8.03
CA ALA A 76 -9.31 -12.79 7.84
C ALA A 76 -9.93 -12.73 6.43
N ALA A 77 -10.23 -11.53 5.93
CA ALA A 77 -10.75 -11.35 4.57
C ALA A 77 -9.75 -11.82 3.52
N LEU A 78 -8.47 -11.46 3.65
CA LEU A 78 -7.42 -11.87 2.72
C LEU A 78 -7.16 -13.38 2.72
N ASP A 79 -7.34 -14.05 3.86
CA ASP A 79 -7.21 -15.51 3.96
C ASP A 79 -8.38 -16.27 3.30
N GLN A 80 -9.54 -15.63 3.18
CA GLN A 80 -10.75 -16.25 2.63
C GLN A 80 -11.05 -15.86 1.18
N ALA A 81 -10.61 -14.68 0.77
CA ALA A 81 -10.95 -14.11 -0.52
C ALA A 81 -10.43 -14.95 -1.70
N VAL A 82 -11.26 -15.03 -2.74
CA VAL A 82 -10.98 -15.74 -3.98
C VAL A 82 -11.06 -14.80 -5.18
N SER A 83 -10.55 -15.25 -6.33
CA SER A 83 -10.55 -14.47 -7.57
C SER A 83 -11.92 -13.86 -7.87
N GLY A 84 -11.95 -12.54 -8.10
CA GLY A 84 -13.18 -11.76 -8.31
C GLY A 84 -13.67 -11.02 -7.07
N ASP A 85 -13.22 -11.39 -5.87
CA ASP A 85 -13.62 -10.70 -4.64
C ASP A 85 -13.04 -9.29 -4.54
N ILE A 86 -13.83 -8.42 -3.91
CA ILE A 86 -13.45 -7.06 -3.56
C ILE A 86 -13.41 -6.93 -2.04
N ILE A 87 -12.24 -6.59 -1.49
CA ILE A 87 -12.04 -6.26 -0.08
C ILE A 87 -11.95 -4.74 0.03
N LEU A 88 -12.95 -4.13 0.67
CA LEU A 88 -13.00 -2.71 0.95
C LEU A 88 -12.47 -2.42 2.36
N VAL A 89 -11.38 -1.68 2.47
CA VAL A 89 -10.95 -1.03 3.70
C VAL A 89 -11.74 0.28 3.82
N SER A 90 -12.74 0.27 4.70
CA SER A 90 -13.74 1.34 4.77
C SER A 90 -13.33 2.46 5.73
N GLY A 91 -13.67 3.69 5.34
CA GLY A 91 -13.47 4.89 6.17
C GLY A 91 -12.07 5.50 6.07
N GLU A 92 -11.83 6.48 6.93
CA GLU A 92 -10.55 7.16 7.11
C GLU A 92 -9.80 6.52 8.29
N VAL A 93 -9.52 5.23 8.15
CA VAL A 93 -8.86 4.42 9.20
C VAL A 93 -7.37 4.30 8.93
N VAL A 94 -6.60 4.19 10.00
CA VAL A 94 -5.17 3.85 9.95
C VAL A 94 -5.01 2.45 10.51
N ILE A 95 -4.64 1.51 9.65
CA ILE A 95 -4.40 0.12 10.03
C ILE A 95 -2.89 -0.09 10.06
N ASP A 96 -2.36 -0.36 11.26
CA ASP A 96 -0.98 -0.81 11.42
C ASP A 96 -0.90 -2.31 11.23
N LEU A 97 -0.12 -2.75 10.25
CA LEU A 97 0.04 -4.15 9.90
C LEU A 97 1.11 -4.84 10.79
N ALA A 98 1.76 -4.11 11.69
CA ALA A 98 2.82 -4.62 12.55
C ALA A 98 2.41 -5.79 13.46
N ASP A 99 1.11 -5.93 13.76
CA ASP A 99 0.57 -7.03 14.55
C ASP A 99 0.73 -8.39 13.84
N PHE A 100 0.77 -8.40 12.50
CA PHE A 100 0.99 -9.60 11.69
C PHE A 100 2.32 -9.58 10.92
N ILE A 101 2.89 -8.39 10.70
CA ILE A 101 4.18 -8.18 10.03
C ILE A 101 5.21 -7.73 11.07
N LEU A 102 5.97 -8.68 11.63
CA LEU A 102 7.05 -8.35 12.55
C LEU A 102 8.37 -8.13 11.80
N ALA A 103 9.36 -7.48 12.39
CA ALA A 103 10.73 -7.55 11.89
C ALA A 103 11.36 -8.81 12.49
N GLY A 104 11.81 -9.75 11.65
CA GLY A 104 12.53 -10.92 12.14
C GLY A 104 13.97 -10.55 12.42
N ASP A 105 14.50 -10.93 13.59
CA ASP A 105 15.95 -11.04 13.75
C ASP A 105 16.43 -12.22 12.88
N PRO A 106 17.17 -11.98 11.79
CA PRO A 106 17.67 -13.06 10.95
C PRO A 106 18.81 -13.83 11.63
N GLU A 107 19.42 -13.30 12.70
CA GLU A 107 20.50 -13.95 13.41
C GLU A 107 19.97 -15.00 14.40
N GLY A 108 20.20 -16.27 14.10
CA GLY A 108 19.91 -17.38 15.04
C GLY A 108 18.46 -17.91 15.04
N PHE A 109 17.59 -17.44 14.14
CA PHE A 109 16.21 -17.94 14.05
C PHE A 109 16.14 -19.36 13.46
N THR A 110 15.69 -20.32 14.26
CA THR A 110 15.57 -21.75 13.90
C THR A 110 14.12 -22.23 13.74
N GLY A 111 13.14 -21.33 13.84
CA GLY A 111 11.70 -21.61 13.74
C GLY A 111 11.13 -21.51 12.32
N THR A 112 9.81 -21.65 12.19
CA THR A 112 9.08 -21.33 10.95
C THR A 112 8.80 -19.83 10.93
N LYS A 113 9.34 -19.12 9.93
CA LYS A 113 9.09 -17.67 9.75
C LYS A 113 7.58 -17.48 9.49
N ILE A 114 6.94 -16.61 10.27
CA ILE A 114 5.62 -16.09 9.88
C ILE A 114 5.84 -15.33 8.56
N PRO A 115 4.97 -15.49 7.55
CA PRO A 115 5.10 -14.71 6.31
C PRO A 115 5.12 -13.22 6.65
N TYR A 116 6.21 -12.54 6.30
CA TYR A 116 6.49 -11.14 6.64
C TYR A 116 5.62 -10.11 5.90
N GLN A 117 4.49 -10.53 5.32
CA GLN A 117 3.71 -9.70 4.41
C GLN A 117 2.26 -10.16 4.36
N PHE A 118 1.35 -9.22 4.12
CA PHE A 118 -0.01 -9.55 3.72
C PHE A 118 -0.02 -9.92 2.24
N THR A 119 -0.65 -11.04 1.89
CA THR A 119 -0.75 -11.49 0.51
C THR A 119 -2.14 -11.19 -0.03
N VAL A 120 -2.23 -10.42 -1.11
CA VAL A 120 -3.48 -10.23 -1.85
C VAL A 120 -3.64 -11.41 -2.82
N PRO A 121 -4.70 -12.24 -2.68
CA PRO A 121 -4.86 -13.43 -3.50
C PRO A 121 -5.02 -13.13 -5.00
N ALA A 122 -4.78 -14.14 -5.84
CA ALA A 122 -4.85 -13.97 -7.29
C ALA A 122 -6.26 -13.53 -7.72
N GLY A 123 -6.34 -12.50 -8.57
CA GLY A 123 -7.62 -11.94 -9.03
C GLY A 123 -8.44 -11.19 -7.97
N VAL A 124 -7.94 -11.02 -6.74
CA VAL A 124 -8.62 -10.25 -5.68
C VAL A 124 -8.27 -8.77 -5.81
N THR A 125 -9.26 -7.93 -5.55
CA THR A 125 -9.09 -6.48 -5.47
C THR A 125 -9.13 -6.01 -4.02
N LEU A 126 -8.03 -5.42 -3.54
CA LEU A 126 -7.96 -4.72 -2.26
C LEU A 126 -8.15 -3.22 -2.51
N MET A 127 -9.13 -2.59 -1.87
CA MET A 127 -9.45 -1.20 -2.16
C MET A 127 -9.78 -0.36 -0.93
N GLY A 128 -9.61 0.95 -1.08
CA GLY A 128 -10.17 1.96 -0.20
C GLY A 128 -10.89 3.03 -1.02
N LEU A 129 -11.29 4.10 -0.35
CA LEU A 129 -12.08 5.19 -0.94
C LEU A 129 -11.28 6.50 -1.11
N ARG A 130 -9.95 6.44 -1.02
CA ARG A 130 -9.11 7.63 -1.26
C ARG A 130 -9.32 8.13 -2.69
N GLY A 131 -9.61 9.42 -2.82
CA GLY A 131 -9.85 10.06 -4.12
C GLY A 131 -11.33 10.09 -4.56
N GLU A 132 -12.23 9.45 -3.81
CA GLU A 132 -13.68 9.59 -4.02
C GLU A 132 -14.29 10.66 -3.11
N ASN A 133 -14.15 10.53 -1.79
CA ASN A 133 -14.78 11.44 -0.82
C ASN A 133 -13.96 11.59 0.49
N GLY A 134 -12.64 11.65 0.40
CA GLY A 134 -11.80 11.86 1.58
C GLY A 134 -10.35 11.40 1.41
N SER A 135 -9.65 11.35 2.55
CA SER A 135 -8.27 10.86 2.66
C SER A 135 -8.17 9.34 2.45
N GLY A 136 -9.25 8.61 2.73
CA GLY A 136 -9.34 7.16 2.62
C GLY A 136 -8.49 6.42 3.65
N ALA A 137 -8.46 5.09 3.56
CA ALA A 137 -7.74 4.27 4.52
C ALA A 137 -6.23 4.26 4.26
N ILE A 138 -5.46 4.18 5.35
CA ILE A 138 -4.01 4.05 5.36
C ILE A 138 -3.65 2.68 5.86
N LEU A 139 -2.89 1.93 5.08
CA LEU A 139 -2.18 0.75 5.54
C LEU A 139 -0.74 1.18 5.84
N LYS A 140 -0.33 1.05 7.10
CA LYS A 140 1.04 1.37 7.54
C LYS A 140 1.71 0.16 8.14
N THR A 141 3.04 0.20 8.21
CA THR A 141 3.80 -0.68 9.09
C THR A 141 4.74 0.18 9.93
N THR A 142 4.71 -0.02 11.25
CA THR A 142 5.71 0.60 12.16
C THR A 142 6.95 -0.27 12.36
N SER A 143 6.94 -1.49 11.84
CA SER A 143 8.06 -2.43 11.91
C SER A 143 9.04 -2.20 10.76
N TYR A 144 10.33 -2.46 11.02
CA TYR A 144 11.39 -2.47 10.01
C TYR A 144 11.28 -3.73 9.14
N VAL A 145 10.53 -3.64 8.05
CA VAL A 145 10.30 -4.74 7.10
C VAL A 145 10.62 -4.32 5.67
N GLU A 146 11.01 -5.26 4.82
CA GLU A 146 11.34 -5.02 3.40
C GLU A 146 10.08 -4.86 2.53
N ASN A 147 8.96 -5.44 2.97
CA ASN A 147 7.71 -5.44 2.22
C ASN A 147 6.48 -5.50 3.13
N MET A 148 5.39 -4.90 2.65
CA MET A 148 4.10 -4.91 3.36
C MET A 148 3.07 -5.81 2.67
N LEU A 149 3.00 -5.71 1.34
CA LEU A 149 2.01 -6.39 0.52
C LEU A 149 2.70 -7.23 -0.56
N TYR A 150 2.17 -8.43 -0.77
CA TYR A 150 2.52 -9.27 -1.90
C TYR A 150 1.31 -9.51 -2.79
N MET A 151 1.40 -9.05 -4.02
CA MET A 151 0.32 -9.08 -5.00
C MET A 151 0.47 -10.33 -5.87
N LYS A 152 -0.48 -11.27 -5.80
CA LYS A 152 -0.52 -12.42 -6.72
C LYS A 152 -1.06 -12.01 -8.11
N ASP A 153 -0.89 -12.89 -9.10
CA ASP A 153 -1.31 -12.62 -10.47
C ASP A 153 -2.77 -12.15 -10.57
N GLY A 154 -2.97 -11.06 -11.34
CA GLY A 154 -4.29 -10.46 -11.55
C GLY A 154 -4.91 -9.77 -10.32
N SER A 155 -4.21 -9.76 -9.17
CA SER A 155 -4.65 -8.99 -8.01
C SER A 155 -4.47 -7.49 -8.25
N ARG A 156 -5.20 -6.69 -7.48
CA ARG A 156 -5.27 -5.24 -7.69
C ARG A 156 -5.35 -4.49 -6.38
N ILE A 157 -4.69 -3.32 -6.33
CA ILE A 157 -4.85 -2.34 -5.26
C ILE A 157 -5.32 -0.99 -5.81
N SER A 158 -6.20 -0.29 -5.09
CA SER A 158 -6.66 1.06 -5.47
C SER A 158 -7.22 1.84 -4.29
N GLY A 159 -7.16 3.17 -4.32
CA GLY A 159 -7.85 4.02 -3.35
C GLY A 159 -7.35 3.89 -1.90
N LEU A 160 -6.08 3.48 -1.71
CA LEU A 160 -5.43 3.34 -0.41
C LEU A 160 -4.17 4.20 -0.33
N VAL A 161 -3.77 4.56 0.89
CA VAL A 161 -2.42 5.05 1.20
C VAL A 161 -1.60 3.89 1.75
N LEU A 162 -0.37 3.74 1.27
CA LEU A 162 0.62 2.84 1.85
C LEU A 162 1.70 3.68 2.54
N MET A 163 2.07 3.31 3.78
CA MET A 163 3.10 3.97 4.56
C MET A 163 4.10 2.92 5.09
N GLY A 164 5.36 3.04 4.65
CA GLY A 164 6.37 1.97 4.68
C GLY A 164 6.38 1.17 3.36
N PRO A 165 7.09 0.04 3.27
CA PRO A 165 8.14 -0.44 4.18
C PRO A 165 9.33 0.54 4.30
N ASP A 166 9.98 0.57 5.46
CA ASP A 166 11.10 1.49 5.78
C ASP A 166 12.45 0.76 5.98
N LEU A 167 12.66 -0.41 5.35
CA LEU A 167 13.98 -1.09 5.29
C LEU A 167 14.80 -0.70 4.06
#